data_AF-A0A7K8VW44-F1
#
_entry.id   AF-A0A7K8VW44-F1
#
_cell.length_a   1.000
_cell.length_b   1.000
_cell.length_c   1.000
_cell.angle_alpha   90.00
_cell.angle_beta   90.00
_cell.angle_gamma   90.00
#
_symmetry.space_group_name_H-M   'P 1'
#
loop_
_entity.id
_entity.type
_entity.pdbx_description
1 polymer ?
#
loop_
_entity_poly.entity_id
_entity_poly.type
_entity_poly.pdbx_seq_one_letter_code
_entity_poly.pdbx_strand_id
1 'polypeptide(L)'
;NSKFIRVHKVLSVANFTMKQSDLQLSDVFIKALNHLPLEYNYALYSRIFDDFGTHYYTSGKMGGSYDILYQYSSEELKNSGLAVDESMECVRTETTRRVFFRKKKKVSTRCTTNRMTVKHEGSILESAERSVSLVKGGRSEYAAALAWEKMGAFPGHTVFTNWLESTKDNPVVIDFEVSPILDLVKNVPCSVTKRRNLGRALREYVGRFDPCQCAPCPNNGRPVLSGTECLCLCQAGTYGKNCETRAPGYKSVAVDGRWSCWSEWSSCDASFKTRRTRECNNPSPMNGGKPCEGEREEEEDCYVSVFVDGGAPCINDDEARREEDVLIGEPESGCSRPDPPENGFIRNEKNQYAVGEEAEIVCVSGHILSGYQFLQCLPDQTWTQQHVECQPSVCLRPPTSDSVTISPFKQQYNIGETMKLSCPAGFIVTGQTQYTCGKDLSWIPPILKSITCEKDVQTEIRGVCNPGQKQVGSRCVCMSPEEDCGHFSEDICVLHAVSEQNVTKTSCQYSAEMCLGEQSFHFLHAGPCHGDSNLDWAIERAKLSTKSLKKVPCGYDTCYDWEECPGTQTQCFCLMPYQCPKEESRLHCIQMESTGRRRTVSHCMLAAMKCAGIKLEVLDQGTCL
;
A
#
# COMPACT_ATOMS: atom_id res chain seq x y z
N ASN A 1 -24.02 13.62 -54.90
CA ASN A 1 -23.12 12.79 -54.06
C ASN A 1 -21.68 13.20 -54.34
N SER A 2 -20.98 13.75 -53.35
CA SER A 2 -19.63 14.30 -53.54
C SER A 2 -18.59 13.50 -52.74
N LYS A 3 -17.37 13.43 -53.27
CA LYS A 3 -16.17 12.93 -52.59
C LYS A 3 -15.19 14.08 -52.45
N PHE A 4 -14.41 14.07 -51.38
CA PHE A 4 -13.45 15.11 -51.09
C PHE A 4 -12.02 14.57 -51.08
N ILE A 5 -11.09 15.31 -51.67
CA ILE A 5 -9.65 15.04 -51.58
C ILE A 5 -9.00 16.26 -50.93
N ARG A 6 -8.38 16.06 -49.77
CA ARG A 6 -7.70 17.10 -49.00
C ARG A 6 -6.22 17.13 -49.38
N VAL A 7 -5.70 18.32 -49.66
CA VAL A 7 -4.27 18.57 -49.85
C VAL A 7 -3.81 19.52 -48.77
N HIS A 8 -2.94 19.06 -47.88
CA HIS A 8 -2.42 19.86 -46.80
C HIS A 8 -0.88 19.90 -46.81
N LYS A 9 -0.30 21.04 -46.44
CA LYS A 9 1.13 21.24 -46.26
C LYS A 9 1.38 22.33 -45.21
N VAL A 10 2.05 21.94 -44.13
CA VAL A 10 2.47 22.85 -43.06
C VAL A 10 3.79 23.54 -43.44
N LEU A 11 3.87 24.83 -43.17
CA LEU A 11 5.03 25.69 -43.39
C LEU A 11 5.37 26.36 -42.06
N SER A 12 6.38 25.84 -41.37
CA SER A 12 6.83 26.39 -40.08
C SER A 12 7.95 27.41 -40.29
N VAL A 13 7.80 28.57 -39.65
CA VAL A 13 8.82 29.62 -39.56
C VAL A 13 9.59 29.50 -38.23
N ALA A 14 8.89 29.17 -37.15
CA ALA A 14 9.47 29.00 -35.82
C ALA A 14 8.71 27.94 -35.02
N ASN A 15 9.35 27.41 -33.98
CA ASN A 15 8.73 26.54 -32.98
C ASN A 15 8.83 27.25 -31.61
N PHE A 16 7.85 27.03 -30.74
CA PHE A 16 7.86 27.57 -29.38
C PHE A 16 7.37 26.55 -28.36
N THR A 17 7.83 26.73 -27.13
CA THR A 17 7.39 25.99 -25.94
C THR A 17 7.30 26.98 -24.78
N MET A 18 6.16 27.01 -24.10
CA MET A 18 5.93 27.87 -22.94
C MET A 18 6.56 27.30 -21.68
N LYS A 19 6.98 28.17 -20.75
CA LYS A 19 7.42 27.76 -19.41
C LYS A 19 6.24 27.13 -18.66
N GLN A 20 6.50 26.11 -17.84
CA GLN A 20 5.44 25.39 -17.10
C GLN A 20 4.92 26.16 -15.86
N SER A 21 5.76 26.98 -15.23
CA SER A 21 5.44 27.74 -14.01
C SER A 21 5.68 29.23 -14.19
N ASP A 22 5.05 30.04 -13.33
CA ASP A 22 5.24 31.50 -13.24
C ASP A 22 4.98 32.23 -14.57
N LEU A 23 3.95 31.79 -15.28
CA LEU A 23 3.50 32.44 -16.51
C LEU A 23 3.01 33.86 -16.19
N GLN A 24 3.51 34.83 -16.95
CA GLN A 24 3.08 36.22 -16.86
C GLN A 24 1.78 36.38 -17.65
N LEU A 25 0.69 36.67 -16.92
CA LEU A 25 -0.63 36.87 -17.51
C LEU A 25 -0.73 38.29 -18.08
N SER A 26 -1.57 38.48 -19.10
CA SER A 26 -1.81 39.83 -19.63
C SER A 26 -2.64 40.67 -18.66
N ASP A 27 -2.38 41.98 -18.61
CA ASP A 27 -3.10 42.91 -17.73
C ASP A 27 -4.61 42.89 -17.96
N VAL A 28 -5.03 42.72 -19.23
CA VAL A 28 -6.45 42.65 -19.60
C VAL A 28 -7.11 41.40 -19.02
N PHE A 29 -6.41 40.26 -19.07
CA PHE A 29 -6.91 39.00 -18.51
C PHE A 29 -6.94 39.04 -16.98
N ILE A 30 -5.88 39.52 -16.33
CA ILE A 30 -5.84 39.70 -14.87
C ILE A 30 -6.98 40.62 -14.41
N LYS A 31 -7.19 41.74 -15.12
CA LYS A 31 -8.29 42.67 -14.82
C LYS A 31 -9.63 41.97 -14.92
N ALA A 32 -9.89 41.20 -15.98
CA ALA A 32 -11.14 40.45 -16.11
C ALA A 32 -11.34 39.44 -14.96
N LEU A 33 -10.29 38.68 -14.60
CA LEU A 33 -10.33 37.73 -13.48
C LEU A 33 -10.60 38.42 -12.13
N ASN A 34 -10.06 39.63 -11.92
CA ASN A 34 -10.27 40.38 -10.68
C ASN A 34 -11.71 40.87 -10.50
N HIS A 35 -12.41 41.17 -11.59
CA HIS A 35 -13.82 41.64 -11.56
C HIS A 35 -14.84 40.50 -11.43
N LEU A 36 -14.41 39.23 -11.45
CA LEU A 36 -15.31 38.10 -11.23
C LEU A 36 -15.82 38.06 -9.77
N PRO A 37 -17.13 37.89 -9.56
CA PRO A 37 -17.69 37.76 -8.22
C PRO A 37 -17.22 36.47 -7.54
N LEU A 38 -17.18 36.46 -6.21
CA LEU A 38 -16.84 35.24 -5.45
C LEU A 38 -17.98 34.22 -5.43
N GLU A 39 -19.21 34.72 -5.42
CA GLU A 39 -20.40 33.89 -5.61
C GLU A 39 -20.48 33.42 -7.06
N TYR A 40 -20.90 32.17 -7.23
CA TYR A 40 -21.01 31.58 -8.54
C TYR A 40 -22.08 32.29 -9.38
N ASN A 41 -21.65 32.94 -10.45
CA ASN A 41 -22.54 33.58 -11.42
C ASN A 41 -22.16 33.14 -12.84
N TYR A 42 -22.89 32.17 -13.38
CA TYR A 42 -22.58 31.59 -14.69
C TYR A 42 -22.43 32.66 -15.80
N ALA A 43 -23.30 33.66 -15.85
CA ALA A 43 -23.32 34.64 -16.94
C ALA A 43 -22.07 35.53 -16.99
N LEU A 44 -21.47 35.83 -15.84
CA LEU A 44 -20.22 36.59 -15.77
C LEU A 44 -19.00 35.70 -16.02
N TYR A 45 -19.04 34.47 -15.51
CA TYR A 45 -17.94 33.52 -15.67
C TYR A 45 -17.83 32.99 -17.11
N SER A 46 -18.94 32.76 -17.80
CA SER A 46 -18.94 32.26 -19.19
C SER A 46 -18.29 33.23 -20.16
N ARG A 47 -18.40 34.53 -19.93
CA ARG A 47 -17.78 35.59 -20.75
C ARG A 47 -16.27 35.47 -20.82
N ILE A 48 -15.62 34.92 -19.78
CA ILE A 48 -14.18 34.66 -19.82
C ILE A 48 -13.82 33.72 -20.97
N PHE A 49 -14.65 32.72 -21.26
CA PHE A 49 -14.43 31.79 -22.37
C PHE A 49 -14.75 32.40 -23.73
N ASP A 50 -15.74 33.29 -23.79
CA ASP A 50 -16.07 34.04 -25.02
C ASP A 50 -14.93 35.00 -25.38
N ASP A 51 -14.39 35.74 -24.40
CA ASP A 51 -13.41 36.80 -24.60
C ASP A 51 -11.96 36.28 -24.73
N PHE A 52 -11.59 35.27 -23.92
CA PHE A 52 -10.21 34.78 -23.81
C PHE A 52 -10.03 33.33 -24.29
N GLY A 53 -11.10 32.61 -24.57
CA GLY A 53 -11.06 31.21 -24.97
C GLY A 53 -11.03 30.23 -23.79
N THR A 54 -10.95 28.93 -24.10
CA THR A 54 -11.00 27.85 -23.12
C THR A 54 -9.63 27.28 -22.77
N HIS A 55 -8.63 27.54 -23.61
CA HIS A 55 -7.29 26.97 -23.51
C HIS A 55 -6.21 27.98 -23.91
N TYR A 56 -4.99 27.73 -23.49
CA TYR A 56 -3.79 28.44 -23.94
C TYR A 56 -2.79 27.46 -24.56
N TYR A 57 -1.93 27.96 -25.45
CA TYR A 57 -0.90 27.13 -26.09
C TYR A 57 0.23 26.81 -25.12
N THR A 58 0.60 25.53 -24.98
CA THR A 58 1.77 25.10 -24.21
C THR A 58 2.98 24.89 -25.10
N SER A 59 2.77 24.39 -26.31
CA SER A 59 3.78 24.19 -27.32
C SER A 59 3.16 24.35 -28.72
N GLY A 60 3.96 24.67 -29.72
CA GLY A 60 3.47 24.69 -31.09
C GLY A 60 4.46 25.25 -32.10
N LYS A 61 3.97 25.42 -33.33
CA LYS A 61 4.71 26.04 -34.43
C LYS A 61 4.03 27.31 -34.89
N MET A 62 4.81 28.25 -35.39
CA MET A 62 4.34 29.48 -35.99
C MET A 62 4.63 29.44 -37.49
N GLY A 63 3.66 29.81 -38.32
CA GLY A 63 3.82 29.88 -39.76
C GLY A 63 2.49 29.85 -40.49
N GLY A 64 2.32 28.97 -41.47
CA GLY A 64 1.05 28.79 -42.16
C GLY A 64 0.79 27.35 -42.58
N SER A 65 -0.47 27.05 -42.86
CA SER A 65 -0.91 25.76 -43.36
C SER A 65 -1.61 25.97 -44.69
N TYR A 66 -1.02 25.47 -45.77
CA TYR A 66 -1.71 25.34 -47.04
C TYR A 66 -2.66 24.15 -46.91
N ASP A 67 -3.97 24.37 -46.95
CA ASP A 67 -4.96 23.32 -46.76
C ASP A 67 -6.16 23.57 -47.66
N ILE A 68 -6.29 22.76 -48.70
CA ILE A 68 -7.35 22.89 -49.71
C ILE A 68 -8.11 21.58 -49.80
N LEU A 69 -9.44 21.68 -49.77
CA LEU A 69 -10.35 20.55 -49.90
C LEU A 69 -11.05 20.60 -51.26
N TYR A 70 -10.68 19.71 -52.18
CA TYR A 70 -11.31 19.62 -53.50
C TYR A 70 -12.56 18.76 -53.44
N GLN A 71 -13.68 19.29 -53.96
CA GLN A 71 -14.96 18.59 -54.07
C GLN A 71 -15.12 17.99 -55.46
N TYR A 72 -15.32 16.68 -55.53
CA TYR A 72 -15.55 15.95 -56.78
C TYR A 72 -16.91 15.27 -56.76
N SER A 73 -17.58 15.18 -57.91
CA SER A 73 -18.71 14.27 -58.06
C SER A 73 -18.24 12.82 -57.90
N SER A 74 -18.93 12.06 -57.05
CA SER A 74 -18.63 10.64 -56.88
C SER A 74 -18.85 9.83 -58.17
N GLU A 75 -19.65 10.34 -59.11
CA GLU A 75 -19.92 9.67 -60.39
C GLU A 75 -18.80 9.92 -61.39
N GLU A 76 -18.34 11.17 -61.52
CA GLU A 76 -17.19 11.51 -62.37
C GLU A 76 -15.91 10.80 -61.90
N LEU A 77 -15.67 10.72 -60.59
CA LEU A 77 -14.56 9.94 -60.01
C LEU A 77 -14.66 8.43 -60.29
N LYS A 78 -15.87 7.87 -60.38
CA LYS A 78 -16.03 6.46 -60.78
C LYS A 78 -15.83 6.30 -62.29
N ASN A 79 -16.35 7.23 -63.08
CA ASN A 79 -16.25 7.23 -64.53
C ASN A 79 -14.81 7.42 -65.04
N SER A 80 -13.93 8.06 -64.26
CA SER A 80 -12.51 8.15 -64.60
C SER A 80 -11.79 6.80 -64.57
N GLY A 81 -12.32 5.82 -63.82
CA GLY A 81 -11.68 4.52 -63.62
C GLY A 81 -10.45 4.56 -62.71
N LEU A 82 -10.19 5.67 -62.02
CA LEU A 82 -9.09 5.79 -61.07
C LEU A 82 -9.44 5.10 -59.73
N ALA A 83 -8.50 4.34 -59.19
CA ALA A 83 -8.56 3.90 -57.81
C ALA A 83 -8.40 5.08 -56.83
N VAL A 84 -8.77 4.90 -55.56
CA VAL A 84 -8.75 5.99 -54.57
C VAL A 84 -7.32 6.50 -54.34
N ASP A 85 -6.37 5.60 -54.16
CA ASP A 85 -4.94 5.88 -54.03
C ASP A 85 -4.37 6.54 -55.30
N GLU A 86 -4.74 6.04 -56.49
CA GLU A 86 -4.34 6.67 -57.76
C GLU A 86 -4.85 8.12 -57.85
N SER A 87 -6.11 8.36 -57.50
CA SER A 87 -6.69 9.70 -57.52
C SER A 87 -5.98 10.67 -56.57
N MET A 88 -5.60 10.21 -55.37
CA MET A 88 -4.81 10.98 -54.42
C MET A 88 -3.41 11.30 -54.96
N GLU A 89 -2.73 10.33 -55.58
CA GLU A 89 -1.40 10.56 -56.15
C GLU A 89 -1.44 11.49 -57.37
N CYS A 90 -2.50 11.44 -58.18
CA CYS A 90 -2.71 12.38 -59.29
C CYS A 90 -2.85 13.82 -58.76
N VAL A 91 -3.72 14.05 -57.78
CA VAL A 91 -3.91 15.37 -57.14
C VAL A 91 -2.61 15.86 -56.51
N ARG A 92 -1.88 14.98 -55.80
CA ARG A 92 -0.57 15.30 -55.19
C ARG A 92 0.45 15.71 -56.25
N THR A 93 0.54 14.96 -57.34
CA THR A 93 1.51 15.21 -58.41
C THR A 93 1.20 16.49 -59.17
N GLU A 94 -0.06 16.74 -59.51
CA GLU A 94 -0.46 17.99 -60.18
C GLU A 94 -0.25 19.20 -59.26
N THR A 95 -0.65 19.13 -57.98
CA THR A 95 -0.43 20.23 -57.02
C THR A 95 1.05 20.56 -56.89
N THR A 96 1.91 19.53 -56.82
CA THR A 96 3.37 19.72 -56.73
C THR A 96 3.93 20.44 -57.97
N ARG A 97 3.39 20.16 -59.16
CA ARG A 97 3.84 20.73 -60.43
C ARG A 97 3.28 22.14 -60.68
N ARG A 98 1.97 22.33 -60.49
CA ARG A 98 1.26 23.58 -60.86
C ARG A 98 1.25 24.62 -59.75
N VAL A 99 1.09 24.20 -58.49
CA VAL A 99 0.97 25.10 -57.33
C VAL A 99 2.34 25.32 -56.69
N PHE A 100 3.07 24.25 -56.35
CA PHE A 100 4.38 24.38 -55.70
C PHE A 100 5.56 24.56 -56.68
N PHE A 101 5.28 24.58 -57.98
CA PHE A 101 6.25 24.81 -59.06
C PHE A 101 7.53 23.95 -58.97
N ARG A 102 7.41 22.69 -58.53
CA ARG A 102 8.53 21.73 -58.45
C ARG A 102 8.53 20.76 -59.62
N LYS A 103 9.72 20.51 -60.20
CA LYS A 103 9.89 19.52 -61.26
C LYS A 103 9.64 18.10 -60.72
N LYS A 104 8.61 17.41 -61.22
CA LYS A 104 8.36 15.97 -61.02
C LYS A 104 8.80 15.20 -62.28
N LYS A 105 9.57 14.12 -62.11
CA LYS A 105 10.20 13.38 -63.23
C LYS A 105 9.26 12.46 -64.03
N LYS A 106 8.14 11.99 -63.45
CA LYS A 106 7.16 11.14 -64.13
C LYS A 106 5.74 11.53 -63.70
N VAL A 107 4.89 11.89 -64.66
CA VAL A 107 3.44 12.03 -64.46
C VAL A 107 2.80 10.80 -65.07
N SER A 108 1.96 10.09 -64.29
CA SER A 108 1.24 8.93 -64.81
C SER A 108 0.28 9.38 -65.91
N THR A 109 0.32 8.71 -67.06
CA THR A 109 -0.60 8.98 -68.18
C THR A 109 -2.06 8.80 -67.75
N ARG A 110 -2.34 7.89 -66.81
CA ARG A 110 -3.67 7.71 -66.22
C ARG A 110 -4.22 8.97 -65.55
N CYS A 111 -3.36 9.85 -65.02
CA CYS A 111 -3.81 11.09 -64.40
C CYS A 111 -4.24 12.15 -65.42
N THR A 112 -3.75 12.09 -66.67
CA THR A 112 -4.01 13.12 -67.68
C THR A 112 -4.99 12.65 -68.75
N THR A 113 -4.96 11.37 -69.14
CA THR A 113 -5.75 10.83 -70.25
C THR A 113 -6.96 10.01 -69.82
N ASN A 114 -7.42 10.12 -68.57
CA ASN A 114 -8.64 9.44 -68.14
C ASN A 114 -9.90 10.17 -68.62
N ARG A 115 -11.04 9.49 -68.56
CA ARG A 115 -12.33 9.99 -69.07
C ARG A 115 -12.82 11.29 -68.41
N MET A 116 -12.35 11.60 -67.19
CA MET A 116 -12.70 12.82 -66.48
C MET A 116 -11.75 13.96 -66.86
N THR A 117 -10.43 13.75 -66.76
CA THR A 117 -9.43 14.81 -66.93
C THR A 117 -9.29 15.28 -68.38
N VAL A 118 -9.56 14.41 -69.36
CA VAL A 118 -9.55 14.80 -70.79
C VAL A 118 -10.57 15.90 -71.09
N LYS A 119 -11.69 15.96 -70.35
CA LYS A 119 -12.68 17.04 -70.47
C LYS A 119 -12.16 18.41 -69.96
N HIS A 120 -11.05 18.39 -69.23
CA HIS A 120 -10.46 19.53 -68.51
C HIS A 120 -8.96 19.67 -68.84
N GLU A 121 -8.60 19.58 -70.13
CA GLU A 121 -7.23 19.74 -70.63
C GLU A 121 -6.18 18.83 -69.95
N GLY A 122 -6.61 17.69 -69.41
CA GLY A 122 -5.77 16.74 -68.69
C GLY A 122 -5.49 17.10 -67.23
N SER A 123 -6.18 18.10 -66.66
CA SER A 123 -6.09 18.48 -65.24
C SER A 123 -7.07 17.69 -64.38
N ILE A 124 -6.58 17.12 -63.28
CA ILE A 124 -7.41 16.53 -62.22
C ILE A 124 -7.84 17.58 -61.18
N LEU A 125 -7.10 18.67 -61.03
CA LEU A 125 -7.48 19.76 -60.11
C LEU A 125 -8.67 20.56 -60.65
N GLU A 126 -8.67 20.88 -61.95
CA GLU A 126 -9.77 21.61 -62.60
C GLU A 126 -11.00 20.74 -62.91
N SER A 127 -10.86 19.42 -62.80
CA SER A 127 -12.01 18.52 -62.92
C SER A 127 -12.85 18.43 -61.63
N ALA A 128 -12.42 19.11 -60.56
CA ALA A 128 -13.24 19.28 -59.36
C ALA A 128 -14.45 20.21 -59.65
N GLU A 129 -15.50 20.10 -58.83
CA GLU A 129 -16.63 21.04 -58.88
C GLU A 129 -16.24 22.41 -58.34
N ARG A 130 -15.48 22.40 -57.24
CA ARG A 130 -14.87 23.57 -56.57
C ARG A 130 -13.82 23.11 -55.57
N SER A 131 -13.07 24.04 -55.00
CA SER A 131 -12.22 23.81 -53.83
C SER A 131 -12.59 24.75 -52.68
N VAL A 132 -12.45 24.24 -51.46
CA VAL A 132 -12.66 25.01 -50.23
C VAL A 132 -11.30 25.29 -49.62
N SER A 133 -11.00 26.57 -49.37
CA SER A 133 -9.77 26.98 -48.70
C SER A 133 -9.93 26.87 -47.19
N LEU A 134 -9.11 26.02 -46.59
CA LEU A 134 -8.89 25.89 -45.14
C LEU A 134 -7.50 26.45 -44.76
N VAL A 135 -6.94 27.28 -45.63
CA VAL A 135 -5.60 27.83 -45.50
C VAL A 135 -5.53 28.70 -44.24
N LYS A 136 -4.45 28.53 -43.47
CA LYS A 136 -4.18 29.29 -42.25
C LYS A 136 -2.86 30.05 -42.39
N GLY A 137 -2.83 31.29 -41.91
CA GLY A 137 -1.64 32.16 -41.97
C GLY A 137 -1.55 32.93 -43.29
N GLY A 138 -0.75 34.00 -43.28
CA GLY A 138 -0.69 34.96 -44.37
C GLY A 138 -1.91 35.91 -44.39
N ARG A 139 -1.87 36.89 -45.29
CA ARG A 139 -3.01 37.81 -45.49
C ARG A 139 -4.19 37.07 -46.11
N SER A 140 -5.39 37.43 -45.65
CA SER A 140 -6.65 36.83 -46.08
C SER A 140 -6.88 36.95 -47.60
N GLU A 141 -6.44 38.05 -48.22
CA GLU A 141 -6.52 38.26 -49.67
C GLU A 141 -5.84 37.13 -50.47
N TYR A 142 -4.62 36.74 -50.08
CA TYR A 142 -3.88 35.67 -50.75
C TYR A 142 -4.39 34.29 -50.38
N ALA A 143 -4.82 34.08 -49.13
CA ALA A 143 -5.39 32.81 -48.67
C ALA A 143 -6.74 32.51 -49.36
N ALA A 144 -7.58 33.52 -49.58
CA ALA A 144 -8.84 33.40 -50.31
C ALA A 144 -8.60 33.12 -51.80
N ALA A 145 -7.59 33.76 -52.40
CA ALA A 145 -7.24 33.56 -53.80
C ALA A 145 -6.73 32.14 -54.12
N LEU A 146 -6.37 31.34 -53.10
CA LEU A 146 -6.03 29.92 -53.26
C LEU A 146 -7.26 29.00 -53.36
N ALA A 147 -8.44 29.48 -52.98
CA ALA A 147 -9.69 28.79 -53.28
C ALA A 147 -9.98 28.86 -54.79
N TRP A 148 -10.57 27.81 -55.34
CA TRP A 148 -10.86 27.71 -56.76
C TRP A 148 -12.32 27.36 -56.99
N GLU A 149 -12.92 28.06 -57.95
CA GLU A 149 -14.25 27.78 -58.46
C GLU A 149 -14.21 27.65 -59.98
N LYS A 150 -15.12 26.84 -60.53
CA LYS A 150 -15.12 26.45 -61.94
C LYS A 150 -15.25 27.63 -62.94
N MET A 151 -15.80 28.76 -62.51
CA MET A 151 -15.95 29.98 -63.34
C MET A 151 -14.72 30.90 -63.30
N GLY A 152 -13.70 30.59 -62.48
CA GLY A 152 -12.47 31.38 -62.33
C GLY A 152 -11.21 30.67 -62.84
N ALA A 153 -10.15 31.46 -63.06
CA ALA A 153 -8.84 30.91 -63.41
C ALA A 153 -8.26 30.09 -62.24
N PHE A 154 -7.65 28.95 -62.54
CA PHE A 154 -7.02 28.11 -61.52
C PHE A 154 -5.86 28.85 -60.82
N PRO A 155 -5.78 28.84 -59.47
CA PRO A 155 -4.72 29.53 -58.74
C PRO A 155 -3.36 28.91 -59.07
N GLY A 156 -2.57 29.67 -59.84
CA GLY A 156 -1.23 29.26 -60.24
C GLY A 156 -0.19 29.42 -59.13
N HIS A 157 1.06 29.04 -59.45
CA HIS A 157 2.19 29.14 -58.53
C HIS A 157 2.47 30.54 -57.97
N THR A 158 2.12 31.61 -58.71
CA THR A 158 2.32 33.00 -58.28
C THR A 158 1.47 33.32 -57.07
N VAL A 159 0.20 32.90 -57.05
CA VAL A 159 -0.71 33.08 -55.92
C VAL A 159 -0.19 32.36 -54.68
N PHE A 160 0.27 31.11 -54.85
CA PHE A 160 0.91 30.35 -53.78
C PHE A 160 2.17 31.03 -53.24
N THR A 161 3.02 31.56 -54.13
CA THR A 161 4.26 32.23 -53.72
C THR A 161 3.98 33.53 -52.98
N ASN A 162 3.00 34.33 -53.43
CA ASN A 162 2.58 35.55 -52.74
C ASN A 162 2.00 35.25 -51.35
N TRP A 163 1.18 34.22 -51.24
CA TRP A 163 0.67 33.75 -49.94
C TRP A 163 1.80 33.26 -49.02
N LEU A 164 2.74 32.48 -49.57
CA LEU A 164 3.89 31.96 -48.83
C LEU A 164 4.76 33.09 -48.27
N GLU A 165 5.02 34.12 -49.07
CA GLU A 165 5.80 35.29 -48.63
C GLU A 165 5.05 36.06 -47.55
N SER A 166 3.75 36.30 -47.75
CA SER A 166 2.88 36.95 -46.77
C SER A 166 2.78 36.20 -45.43
N THR A 167 2.94 34.87 -45.44
CA THR A 167 2.90 34.02 -44.24
C THR A 167 4.10 34.26 -43.33
N LYS A 168 5.24 34.70 -43.86
CA LYS A 168 6.41 35.06 -43.06
C LYS A 168 6.14 36.28 -42.18
N ASP A 169 5.44 37.27 -42.75
CA ASP A 169 5.10 38.52 -42.05
C ASP A 169 3.86 38.37 -41.16
N ASN A 170 2.94 37.47 -41.52
CA ASN A 170 1.68 37.23 -40.80
C ASN A 170 1.53 35.75 -40.46
N PRO A 171 2.43 35.20 -39.61
CA PRO A 171 2.33 33.81 -39.20
C PRO A 171 1.15 33.61 -38.23
N VAL A 172 0.64 32.38 -38.19
CA VAL A 172 -0.34 31.92 -37.21
C VAL A 172 0.19 30.68 -36.50
N VAL A 173 -0.37 30.40 -35.32
CA VAL A 173 -0.07 29.17 -34.57
C VAL A 173 -0.68 27.97 -35.30
N ILE A 174 0.15 26.98 -35.62
CA ILE A 174 -0.16 25.72 -36.29
C ILE A 174 0.51 24.58 -35.52
N ASP A 175 0.02 23.34 -35.70
CA ASP A 175 0.56 22.14 -35.03
C ASP A 175 0.90 22.38 -33.54
N PHE A 176 -0.14 22.62 -32.73
CA PHE A 176 0.00 23.08 -31.37
C PHE A 176 -0.61 22.11 -30.35
N GLU A 177 -0.11 22.21 -29.12
CA GLU A 177 -0.67 21.60 -27.93
C GLU A 177 -1.26 22.68 -27.03
N VAL A 178 -2.29 22.31 -26.27
CA VAL A 178 -3.03 23.24 -25.42
C VAL A 178 -3.24 22.70 -24.01
N SER A 179 -3.32 23.61 -23.04
CA SER A 179 -3.75 23.33 -21.66
C SER A 179 -4.95 24.21 -21.28
N PRO A 180 -5.79 23.77 -20.32
CA PRO A 180 -6.95 24.52 -19.89
C PRO A 180 -6.59 25.92 -19.38
N ILE A 181 -7.38 26.94 -19.75
CA ILE A 181 -7.17 28.32 -19.29
C ILE A 181 -7.28 28.46 -17.76
N LEU A 182 -7.92 27.49 -17.09
CA LEU A 182 -8.07 27.45 -15.63
C LEU A 182 -6.72 27.34 -14.92
N ASP A 183 -5.73 26.69 -15.53
CA ASP A 183 -4.40 26.50 -14.96
C ASP A 183 -3.64 27.83 -14.80
N LEU A 184 -4.04 28.84 -15.60
CA LEU A 184 -3.51 30.19 -15.53
C LEU A 184 -4.09 31.01 -14.38
N VAL A 185 -5.19 30.59 -13.77
CA VAL A 185 -5.85 31.35 -12.68
C VAL A 185 -5.14 31.08 -11.36
N LYS A 186 -3.88 31.54 -11.26
CA LYS A 186 -2.99 31.45 -10.10
C LYS A 186 -2.52 32.84 -9.70
N ASN A 187 -2.13 33.02 -8.44
CA ASN A 187 -1.59 34.30 -7.94
C ASN A 187 -2.52 35.52 -8.16
N VAL A 188 -3.84 35.28 -8.11
CA VAL A 188 -4.87 36.32 -8.13
C VAL A 188 -5.71 36.23 -6.85
N PRO A 189 -6.31 37.33 -6.35
CA PRO A 189 -7.15 37.28 -5.16
C PRO A 189 -8.28 36.26 -5.30
N CYS A 190 -8.41 35.41 -4.28
CA CYS A 190 -9.32 34.29 -4.19
C CYS A 190 -9.14 33.29 -5.36
N SER A 191 -7.89 33.00 -5.76
CA SER A 191 -7.57 32.19 -6.94
C SER A 191 -8.19 30.79 -6.90
N VAL A 192 -8.15 30.09 -5.77
CA VAL A 192 -8.74 28.75 -5.63
C VAL A 192 -10.25 28.81 -5.79
N THR A 193 -10.90 29.76 -5.13
CA THR A 193 -12.36 29.99 -5.25
C THR A 193 -12.76 30.28 -6.70
N LYS A 194 -12.07 31.23 -7.35
CA LYS A 194 -12.37 31.64 -8.72
C LYS A 194 -12.09 30.54 -9.73
N ARG A 195 -10.99 29.78 -9.57
CA ARG A 195 -10.64 28.63 -10.42
C ARG A 195 -11.71 27.54 -10.33
N ARG A 196 -12.19 27.23 -9.13
CA ARG A 196 -13.29 26.27 -8.92
C ARG A 196 -14.59 26.73 -9.61
N ASN A 197 -14.96 28.00 -9.45
CA ASN A 197 -16.14 28.56 -10.11
C ASN A 197 -16.00 28.58 -11.64
N LEU A 198 -14.82 28.90 -12.18
CA LEU A 198 -14.52 28.78 -13.61
C LEU A 198 -14.61 27.33 -14.08
N GLY A 199 -14.18 26.34 -13.28
CA GLY A 199 -14.35 24.91 -13.57
C GLY A 199 -15.79 24.46 -13.65
N ARG A 200 -16.66 25.01 -12.80
CA ARG A 200 -18.11 24.79 -12.91
C ARG A 200 -18.68 25.46 -14.18
N ALA A 201 -18.34 26.73 -14.41
CA ALA A 201 -18.81 27.47 -15.57
C ALA A 201 -18.36 26.85 -16.90
N LEU A 202 -17.13 26.32 -16.98
CA LEU A 202 -16.60 25.68 -18.19
C LEU A 202 -17.42 24.45 -18.56
N ARG A 203 -17.83 23.63 -17.58
CA ARG A 203 -18.64 22.43 -17.84
C ARG A 203 -20.02 22.79 -18.39
N GLU A 204 -20.67 23.79 -17.78
CA GLU A 204 -21.94 24.32 -18.26
C GLU A 204 -21.79 25.00 -19.65
N TYR A 205 -20.66 25.67 -19.90
CA TYR A 205 -20.33 26.30 -21.19
C TYR A 205 -20.16 25.27 -22.30
N VAL A 206 -19.36 24.21 -22.09
CA VAL A 206 -19.15 23.15 -23.09
C VAL A 206 -20.44 22.41 -23.43
N GLY A 207 -21.31 22.17 -22.44
CA GLY A 207 -22.62 21.53 -22.67
C GLY A 207 -23.51 22.29 -23.65
N ARG A 208 -23.36 23.62 -23.77
CA ARG A 208 -24.11 24.45 -24.74
C ARG A 208 -23.68 24.24 -26.18
N PHE A 209 -22.43 23.84 -26.40
CA PHE A 209 -21.88 23.60 -27.74
C PHE A 209 -21.88 22.12 -28.13
N ASP A 210 -22.41 21.25 -27.26
CA ASP A 210 -22.53 19.82 -27.55
C ASP A 210 -23.59 19.59 -28.66
N PRO A 211 -23.24 18.87 -29.75
CA PRO A 211 -24.18 18.53 -30.81
C PRO A 211 -25.37 17.66 -30.35
N CYS A 212 -25.40 17.14 -29.12
CA CYS A 212 -26.51 16.38 -28.55
C CYS A 212 -27.86 17.13 -28.62
N GLN A 213 -27.83 18.47 -28.66
CA GLN A 213 -29.02 19.31 -28.72
C GLN A 213 -29.67 19.26 -30.12
N CYS A 214 -28.91 18.84 -31.13
CA CYS A 214 -29.42 18.72 -32.48
C CYS A 214 -30.27 17.47 -32.64
N ALA A 215 -31.34 17.61 -33.43
CA ALA A 215 -32.13 16.47 -33.89
C ALA A 215 -31.28 15.53 -34.78
N PRO A 216 -31.61 14.24 -34.86
CA PRO A 216 -30.83 13.28 -35.61
C PRO A 216 -31.02 13.50 -37.12
N CYS A 217 -29.93 13.39 -37.87
CA CYS A 217 -29.98 13.55 -39.33
C CYS A 217 -30.38 12.23 -40.02
N PRO A 218 -31.14 12.28 -41.13
CA PRO A 218 -31.39 11.15 -41.99
C PRO A 218 -30.13 10.37 -42.41
N ASN A 219 -30.29 9.07 -42.67
CA ASN A 219 -29.27 8.20 -43.27
C ASN A 219 -27.90 8.19 -42.56
N ASN A 220 -27.91 8.13 -41.22
CA ASN A 220 -26.72 8.21 -40.36
C ASN A 220 -25.88 9.48 -40.55
N GLY A 221 -26.47 10.57 -41.06
CA GLY A 221 -25.84 11.88 -41.07
C GLY A 221 -25.42 12.30 -39.65
N ARG A 222 -24.31 13.02 -39.52
CA ARG A 222 -23.85 13.53 -38.23
C ARG A 222 -24.30 14.98 -38.06
N PRO A 223 -25.21 15.30 -37.11
CA PRO A 223 -25.45 16.69 -36.76
C PRO A 223 -24.19 17.31 -36.16
N VAL A 224 -23.92 18.55 -36.54
CA VAL A 224 -22.88 19.41 -35.98
C VAL A 224 -23.50 20.77 -35.72
N LEU A 225 -23.28 21.32 -34.54
CA LEU A 225 -23.72 22.66 -34.19
C LEU A 225 -22.72 23.68 -34.77
N SER A 226 -23.24 24.65 -35.52
CA SER A 226 -22.48 25.77 -36.07
C SER A 226 -23.17 27.07 -35.64
N GLY A 227 -22.63 27.72 -34.61
CA GLY A 227 -23.32 28.86 -33.98
C GLY A 227 -24.63 28.41 -33.33
N THR A 228 -25.76 28.81 -33.91
CA THR A 228 -27.11 28.46 -33.43
C THR A 228 -27.86 27.50 -34.34
N GLU A 229 -27.23 27.01 -35.41
CA GLU A 229 -27.86 26.09 -36.38
C GLU A 229 -27.21 24.71 -36.34
N CYS A 230 -28.05 23.69 -36.53
CA CYS A 230 -27.61 22.30 -36.66
C CYS A 230 -27.47 21.94 -38.13
N LEU A 231 -26.24 21.64 -38.55
CA LEU A 231 -25.90 21.21 -39.91
C LEU A 231 -25.70 19.69 -39.95
N CYS A 232 -26.22 19.04 -40.98
CA CYS A 232 -26.08 17.60 -41.17
C CYS A 232 -24.87 17.27 -42.06
N LEU A 233 -23.86 16.61 -41.49
CA LEU A 233 -22.76 16.03 -42.24
C LEU A 233 -23.15 14.66 -42.80
N CYS A 234 -23.29 14.58 -44.12
CA CYS A 234 -23.81 13.38 -44.79
C CYS A 234 -22.81 12.24 -44.87
N GLN A 235 -23.33 11.01 -44.78
CA GLN A 235 -22.55 9.80 -45.05
C GLN A 235 -22.24 9.67 -46.54
N ALA A 236 -21.16 8.97 -46.87
CA ALA A 236 -20.79 8.71 -48.26
C ALA A 236 -21.94 8.00 -49.00
N GLY A 237 -22.36 8.55 -50.14
CA GLY A 237 -23.51 8.04 -50.89
C GLY A 237 -24.85 8.72 -50.58
N THR A 238 -24.87 9.69 -49.65
CA THR A 238 -26.06 10.50 -49.33
C THR A 238 -25.77 11.98 -49.54
N TYR A 239 -26.80 12.76 -49.86
CA TYR A 239 -26.70 14.20 -50.15
C TYR A 239 -28.08 14.87 -50.00
N GLY A 240 -28.17 16.16 -50.27
CA GLY A 240 -29.35 16.98 -49.98
C GLY A 240 -29.07 17.93 -48.82
N LYS A 241 -30.03 18.78 -48.46
CA LYS A 241 -29.81 19.78 -47.40
C LYS A 241 -29.60 19.12 -46.03
N ASN A 242 -30.29 18.00 -45.80
CA ASN A 242 -30.29 17.26 -44.53
C ASN A 242 -29.87 15.79 -44.72
N CYS A 243 -29.19 15.46 -45.82
CA CYS A 243 -28.77 14.08 -46.16
C CYS A 243 -29.92 13.13 -46.47
N GLU A 244 -31.07 13.65 -46.89
CA GLU A 244 -32.28 12.88 -47.22
C GLU A 244 -32.15 12.07 -48.51
N THR A 245 -31.39 12.58 -49.48
CA THR A 245 -31.30 11.99 -50.82
C THR A 245 -30.22 10.91 -50.87
N ARG A 246 -30.57 9.73 -51.38
CA ARG A 246 -29.67 8.58 -51.51
C ARG A 246 -29.19 8.42 -52.95
N ALA A 247 -27.89 8.21 -53.14
CA ALA A 247 -27.35 7.78 -54.43
C ALA A 247 -27.76 6.32 -54.72
N PRO A 248 -27.91 5.91 -56.00
CA PRO A 248 -28.38 4.56 -56.35
C PRO A 248 -27.53 3.40 -55.77
N GLY A 249 -26.27 3.66 -55.44
CA GLY A 249 -25.37 2.68 -54.82
C GLY A 249 -25.45 2.56 -53.29
N TYR A 250 -26.23 3.40 -52.61
CA TYR A 250 -26.36 3.38 -51.16
C TYR A 250 -27.50 2.44 -50.75
N LYS A 251 -27.16 1.34 -50.06
CA LYS A 251 -28.10 0.27 -49.68
C LYS A 251 -28.33 0.14 -48.17
N SER A 252 -27.60 0.88 -47.35
CA SER A 252 -27.70 0.77 -45.90
C SER A 252 -29.04 1.30 -45.40
N VAL A 253 -29.64 0.60 -44.44
CA VAL A 253 -30.83 1.02 -43.70
C VAL A 253 -30.60 0.96 -42.17
N ALA A 254 -29.36 0.71 -41.76
CA ALA A 254 -28.94 0.73 -40.37
C ALA A 254 -28.99 2.15 -39.81
N VAL A 255 -29.46 2.29 -38.57
CA VAL A 255 -29.46 3.55 -37.83
C VAL A 255 -28.51 3.42 -36.66
N ASP A 256 -27.41 4.17 -36.67
CA ASP A 256 -26.43 4.15 -35.58
C ASP A 256 -26.94 4.98 -34.40
N GLY A 257 -26.84 4.42 -33.20
CA GLY A 257 -27.27 5.08 -31.98
C GLY A 257 -26.40 6.26 -31.59
N ARG A 258 -27.01 7.28 -31.01
CA ARG A 258 -26.30 8.39 -30.37
C ARG A 258 -26.96 8.83 -29.08
N TRP A 259 -26.13 9.40 -28.22
CA TRP A 259 -26.53 9.92 -26.93
C TRP A 259 -27.46 11.13 -27.07
N SER A 260 -28.50 11.17 -26.25
CA SER A 260 -29.17 12.42 -25.90
C SER A 260 -28.22 13.33 -25.14
N CYS A 261 -28.63 14.59 -24.96
CA CYS A 261 -27.99 15.42 -23.98
C CYS A 261 -28.06 14.79 -22.58
N TRP A 262 -27.04 15.10 -21.80
CA TRP A 262 -27.04 14.84 -20.38
C TRP A 262 -28.23 15.52 -19.70
N SER A 263 -28.79 14.86 -18.70
CA SER A 263 -29.72 15.48 -17.75
C SER A 263 -29.03 16.59 -16.98
N GLU A 264 -29.84 17.45 -16.35
CA GLU A 264 -29.35 18.28 -15.26
C GLU A 264 -28.77 17.40 -14.15
N TRP A 265 -27.77 17.93 -13.45
CA TRP A 265 -27.16 17.27 -12.30
C TRP A 265 -28.20 17.12 -11.19
N SER A 266 -28.21 15.96 -10.54
CA SER A 266 -29.02 15.75 -9.34
C SER A 266 -28.58 16.68 -8.21
N SER A 267 -29.46 16.87 -7.23
CA SER A 267 -29.01 17.40 -5.94
C SER A 267 -27.95 16.48 -5.32
N CYS A 268 -27.11 17.04 -4.45
CA CYS A 268 -26.07 16.30 -3.75
C CYS A 268 -26.71 15.25 -2.83
N ASP A 269 -26.37 13.98 -3.03
CA ASP A 269 -26.88 12.86 -2.25
C ASP A 269 -26.13 12.71 -0.91
N ALA A 270 -26.64 11.85 -0.01
CA ALA A 270 -26.07 11.61 1.31
C ALA A 270 -24.61 11.12 1.27
N SER A 271 -24.19 10.50 0.17
CA SER A 271 -22.81 10.06 -0.08
C SER A 271 -21.90 11.17 -0.61
N PHE A 272 -22.34 12.43 -0.61
CA PHE A 272 -21.62 13.57 -1.21
C PHE A 272 -21.36 13.39 -2.71
N LYS A 273 -22.32 12.77 -3.40
CA LYS A 273 -22.27 12.53 -4.84
C LYS A 273 -23.42 13.21 -5.55
N THR A 274 -23.13 13.79 -6.71
CA THR A 274 -24.14 14.24 -7.67
C THR A 274 -24.01 13.40 -8.94
N ARG A 275 -25.14 13.07 -9.55
CA ARG A 275 -25.20 12.19 -10.72
C ARG A 275 -26.01 12.82 -11.83
N ARG A 276 -25.61 12.56 -13.07
CA ARG A 276 -26.36 12.90 -14.29
C ARG A 276 -26.41 11.70 -15.21
N THR A 277 -27.46 11.62 -16.02
CA THR A 277 -27.69 10.49 -16.92
C THR A 277 -27.99 10.96 -18.33
N ARG A 278 -27.76 10.09 -19.30
CA ARG A 278 -28.13 10.29 -20.70
C ARG A 278 -28.63 8.99 -21.29
N GLU A 279 -29.38 9.06 -22.37
CA GLU A 279 -29.97 7.89 -23.00
C GLU A 279 -29.46 7.72 -24.44
N CYS A 280 -29.34 6.48 -24.90
CA CYS A 280 -28.95 6.17 -26.27
C CYS A 280 -30.19 6.23 -27.19
N ASN A 281 -30.75 7.42 -27.37
CA ASN A 281 -32.03 7.62 -28.03
C ASN A 281 -32.08 8.77 -29.06
N ASN A 282 -30.95 9.44 -29.36
CA ASN A 282 -30.92 10.58 -30.27
C ASN A 282 -29.97 10.40 -31.49
N PRO A 283 -30.15 9.36 -32.34
CA PRO A 283 -31.28 8.42 -32.39
C PRO A 283 -30.98 7.11 -31.65
N SER A 284 -32.00 6.27 -31.41
CA SER A 284 -31.77 4.89 -30.96
C SER A 284 -31.20 4.01 -32.07
N PRO A 285 -30.30 3.04 -31.76
CA PRO A 285 -29.82 2.08 -32.75
C PRO A 285 -30.96 1.25 -33.35
N MET A 286 -31.01 1.11 -34.67
CA MET A 286 -32.00 0.27 -35.37
C MET A 286 -31.37 -0.50 -36.53
N ASN A 287 -32.00 -1.61 -36.94
CA ASN A 287 -31.61 -2.42 -38.11
C ASN A 287 -30.13 -2.85 -38.11
N GLY A 288 -29.59 -3.20 -36.94
CA GLY A 288 -28.19 -3.60 -36.79
C GLY A 288 -27.18 -2.43 -36.80
N GLY A 289 -27.64 -1.19 -36.61
CA GLY A 289 -26.75 -0.06 -36.41
C GLY A 289 -25.98 -0.12 -35.08
N LYS A 290 -24.91 0.65 -35.00
CA LYS A 290 -23.97 0.61 -33.87
C LYS A 290 -24.61 1.13 -32.58
N PRO A 291 -24.31 0.55 -31.40
CA PRO A 291 -24.70 1.12 -30.12
C PRO A 291 -23.94 2.43 -29.84
N CYS A 292 -24.45 3.23 -28.91
CA CYS A 292 -23.73 4.41 -28.42
C CYS A 292 -22.50 3.99 -27.62
N GLU A 293 -21.34 4.58 -27.91
CA GLU A 293 -20.09 4.36 -27.17
C GLU A 293 -19.94 5.38 -26.04
N GLY A 294 -19.56 4.90 -24.84
CA GLY A 294 -19.34 5.72 -23.65
C GLY A 294 -20.32 5.45 -22.50
N GLU A 295 -20.19 6.21 -21.42
CA GLU A 295 -20.95 5.99 -20.19
C GLU A 295 -22.38 6.54 -20.26
N ARG A 296 -23.33 5.85 -19.63
CA ARG A 296 -24.74 6.26 -19.53
C ARG A 296 -24.99 7.19 -18.34
N GLU A 297 -24.22 7.00 -17.28
CA GLU A 297 -24.32 7.72 -16.02
C GLU A 297 -22.94 8.26 -15.67
N GLU A 298 -22.92 9.45 -15.09
CA GLU A 298 -21.71 10.09 -14.61
C GLU A 298 -21.95 10.58 -13.18
N GLU A 299 -20.95 10.35 -12.32
CA GLU A 299 -21.00 10.69 -10.91
C GLU A 299 -19.79 11.56 -10.55
N GLU A 300 -20.03 12.64 -9.82
CA GLU A 300 -19.01 13.55 -9.29
C GLU A 300 -19.20 13.80 -7.80
N ASP A 301 -18.10 14.13 -7.11
CA ASP A 301 -18.15 14.60 -5.73
C ASP A 301 -18.81 15.98 -5.64
N CYS A 302 -19.68 16.16 -4.65
CA CYS A 302 -20.33 17.43 -4.34
C CYS A 302 -20.21 17.74 -2.84
N TYR A 303 -20.44 19.01 -2.51
CA TYR A 303 -20.30 19.50 -1.14
C TYR A 303 -21.56 20.27 -0.77
N VAL A 304 -22.11 19.99 0.41
CA VAL A 304 -23.23 20.73 0.99
C VAL A 304 -22.64 21.72 1.99
N SER A 305 -23.00 23.00 1.87
CA SER A 305 -22.63 23.99 2.89
C SER A 305 -23.50 23.80 4.12
N VAL A 306 -22.88 23.53 5.27
CA VAL A 306 -23.56 23.38 6.58
C VAL A 306 -23.37 24.64 7.44
N PHE A 307 -22.52 25.57 7.01
CA PHE A 307 -22.22 26.81 7.74
C PHE A 307 -23.17 27.93 7.35
N VAL A 308 -23.45 28.83 8.30
CA VAL A 308 -24.30 30.02 8.10
C VAL A 308 -23.74 30.85 6.95
N ASP A 309 -24.61 31.31 6.04
CA ASP A 309 -24.26 32.09 4.84
C ASP A 309 -23.62 33.44 5.21
N GLY A 310 -22.32 33.43 5.49
CA GLY A 310 -21.46 34.62 5.59
C GLY A 310 -20.94 35.09 4.22
N GLY A 311 -21.40 34.49 3.13
CA GLY A 311 -20.92 34.70 1.76
C GLY A 311 -19.96 33.61 1.26
N ALA A 312 -19.59 33.67 -0.02
CA ALA A 312 -18.65 32.73 -0.62
C ALA A 312 -17.22 32.90 -0.05
N PRO A 313 -16.53 31.81 0.35
CA PRO A 313 -15.19 31.90 0.93
C PRO A 313 -14.16 32.37 -0.11
N CYS A 314 -13.28 33.27 0.30
CA CYS A 314 -12.11 33.69 -0.49
C CYS A 314 -10.89 32.85 -0.08
N ILE A 315 -10.48 31.90 -0.94
CA ILE A 315 -9.33 31.03 -0.70
C ILE A 315 -8.29 31.27 -1.80
N ASN A 316 -7.03 31.47 -1.40
CA ASN A 316 -5.89 31.67 -2.30
C ASN A 316 -5.07 30.37 -2.41
N ASP A 317 -4.16 30.33 -3.38
CA ASP A 317 -3.13 29.28 -3.46
C ASP A 317 -2.03 29.57 -2.42
N ASP A 318 -2.33 29.35 -1.15
CA ASP A 318 -1.33 29.46 -0.09
C ASP A 318 -0.51 28.18 -0.01
N GLU A 319 0.80 28.31 0.24
CA GLU A 319 1.67 27.16 0.51
C GLU A 319 1.33 26.57 1.87
N ALA A 320 0.83 25.34 1.90
CA ALA A 320 0.66 24.62 3.15
C ALA A 320 2.04 24.36 3.79
N ARG A 321 2.26 24.89 4.98
CA ARG A 321 3.47 24.66 5.78
C ARG A 321 3.07 23.94 7.06
N ARG A 322 3.90 22.98 7.49
CA ARG A 322 3.73 22.43 8.84
C ARG A 322 4.04 23.54 9.83
N GLU A 323 3.28 23.63 10.90
CA GLU A 323 3.47 24.66 11.92
C GLU A 323 4.89 24.65 12.49
N GLU A 324 5.50 23.46 12.61
CA GLU A 324 6.90 23.25 13.02
C GLU A 324 7.94 23.90 12.08
N ASP A 325 7.63 24.02 10.79
CA ASP A 325 8.53 24.58 9.77
C ASP A 325 8.41 26.12 9.69
N VAL A 326 7.47 26.72 10.42
CA VAL A 326 7.31 28.17 10.50
C VAL A 326 8.31 28.71 11.52
N LEU A 327 9.42 29.29 11.04
CA LEU A 327 10.35 30.03 11.88
C LEU A 327 9.66 31.30 12.39
N ILE A 328 9.04 31.21 13.57
CA ILE A 328 8.59 32.36 14.34
C ILE A 328 9.86 33.07 14.80
N GLY A 329 10.18 34.22 14.22
CA GLY A 329 11.33 35.02 14.65
C GLY A 329 11.26 35.34 16.15
N GLU A 330 12.40 35.60 16.78
CA GLU A 330 12.44 35.99 18.19
C GLU A 330 11.50 37.19 18.41
N PRO A 331 10.61 37.11 19.42
CA PRO A 331 9.61 38.14 19.62
C PRO A 331 10.27 39.47 20.02
N GLU A 332 9.86 40.58 19.39
CA GLU A 332 10.32 41.93 19.75
C GLU A 332 9.93 42.31 21.21
N SER A 333 8.90 41.66 21.78
CA SER A 333 8.47 41.82 23.17
C SER A 333 7.68 40.60 23.67
N GLY A 334 7.73 40.32 24.98
CA GLY A 334 7.11 39.13 25.58
C GLY A 334 8.08 37.96 25.73
N CYS A 335 7.58 36.81 26.18
CA CYS A 335 8.39 35.63 26.47
C CYS A 335 8.03 34.49 25.53
N SER A 336 9.05 33.74 25.11
CA SER A 336 8.89 32.44 24.44
C SER A 336 8.28 31.41 25.41
N ARG A 337 7.74 30.31 24.86
CA ARG A 337 7.23 29.18 25.65
C ARG A 337 8.23 28.78 26.76
N PRO A 338 7.81 28.70 28.03
CA PRO A 338 8.67 28.23 29.12
C PRO A 338 8.89 26.72 29.05
N ASP A 339 10.00 26.25 29.61
CA ASP A 339 10.23 24.82 29.81
C ASP A 339 9.46 24.33 31.03
N PRO A 340 8.54 23.35 30.89
CA PRO A 340 7.83 22.79 32.04
C PRO A 340 8.77 21.94 32.93
N PRO A 341 8.49 21.81 34.24
CA PRO A 341 9.24 20.90 35.11
C PRO A 341 9.07 19.44 34.65
N GLU A 342 9.99 18.57 35.06
CA GLU A 342 9.91 17.13 34.75
C GLU A 342 8.57 16.55 35.22
N ASN A 343 7.91 15.75 34.37
CA ASN A 343 6.56 15.24 34.62
C ASN A 343 5.47 16.33 34.74
N GLY A 344 5.73 17.55 34.25
CA GLY A 344 4.77 18.64 34.12
C GLY A 344 4.52 19.04 32.66
N PHE A 345 3.42 19.74 32.43
CA PHE A 345 3.08 20.36 31.14
C PHE A 345 2.39 21.71 31.37
N ILE A 346 2.38 22.56 30.34
CA ILE A 346 1.73 23.88 30.38
C ILE A 346 0.31 23.74 29.84
N ARG A 347 -0.69 24.19 30.59
CA ARG A 347 -2.10 24.03 30.21
C ARG A 347 -2.53 24.99 29.10
N ASN A 348 -2.06 26.22 29.17
CA ASN A 348 -2.42 27.31 28.25
C ASN A 348 -1.29 27.57 27.24
N GLU A 349 -0.85 26.51 26.56
CA GLU A 349 0.29 26.54 25.64
C GLU A 349 0.12 27.55 24.51
N LYS A 350 1.12 28.43 24.35
CA LYS A 350 1.27 29.39 23.27
C LYS A 350 2.73 29.46 22.83
N ASN A 351 2.95 29.86 21.58
CA ASN A 351 4.30 30.12 21.07
C ASN A 351 4.92 31.37 21.70
N GLN A 352 4.09 32.36 22.06
CA GLN A 352 4.51 33.63 22.67
C GLN A 352 3.49 34.07 23.73
N TYR A 353 4.00 34.61 24.83
CA TYR A 353 3.22 35.14 25.95
C TYR A 353 3.50 36.64 26.11
N ALA A 354 2.46 37.42 26.38
CA ALA A 354 2.61 38.85 26.64
C ALA A 354 3.29 39.10 27.99
N VAL A 355 3.94 40.25 28.15
CA VAL A 355 4.54 40.65 29.43
C VAL A 355 3.45 40.74 30.51
N GLY A 356 3.67 40.07 31.64
CA GLY A 356 2.72 39.94 32.73
C GLY A 356 1.72 38.79 32.59
N GLU A 357 1.67 38.11 31.43
CA GLU A 357 0.85 36.91 31.22
C GLU A 357 1.44 35.70 31.97
N GLU A 358 0.56 34.80 32.45
CA GLU A 358 0.93 33.65 33.28
C GLU A 358 0.73 32.32 32.54
N ALA A 359 1.70 31.42 32.67
CA ALA A 359 1.64 30.03 32.21
C ALA A 359 1.33 29.10 33.39
N GLU A 360 0.25 28.33 33.32
CA GLU A 360 -0.18 27.38 34.35
C GLU A 360 0.51 26.02 34.15
N ILE A 361 1.25 25.57 35.16
CA ILE A 361 1.89 24.27 35.20
C ILE A 361 0.91 23.25 35.78
N VAL A 362 0.77 22.12 35.10
CA VAL A 362 -0.04 20.98 35.53
C VAL A 362 0.82 19.73 35.47
N CYS A 363 0.74 18.89 36.50
CA CYS A 363 1.48 17.64 36.52
C CYS A 363 0.79 16.54 35.73
N VAL A 364 1.58 15.66 35.13
CA VAL A 364 1.08 14.45 34.48
C VAL A 364 0.48 13.50 35.53
N SER A 365 -0.36 12.58 35.07
CA SER A 365 -1.06 11.64 35.94
C SER A 365 -0.11 10.89 36.88
N GLY A 366 -0.50 10.76 38.16
CA GLY A 366 0.28 10.09 39.21
C GLY A 366 1.30 10.99 39.92
N HIS A 367 1.45 12.24 39.49
CA HIS A 367 2.26 13.25 40.14
C HIS A 367 1.40 14.35 40.75
N ILE A 368 1.85 14.93 41.85
CA ILE A 368 1.21 16.05 42.54
C ILE A 368 2.11 17.28 42.44
N LEU A 369 1.50 18.44 42.22
CA LEU A 369 2.23 19.70 42.13
C LEU A 369 2.71 20.13 43.53
N SER A 370 4.00 20.39 43.63
CA SER A 370 4.66 20.92 44.82
C SER A 370 5.24 22.29 44.47
N GLY A 371 4.74 23.36 45.09
CA GLY A 371 5.17 24.74 44.82
C GLY A 371 4.08 25.64 44.22
N TYR A 372 4.48 26.75 43.60
CA TYR A 372 3.56 27.71 42.97
C TYR A 372 3.39 27.40 41.48
N GLN A 373 2.15 27.23 41.05
CA GLN A 373 1.82 26.64 39.74
C GLN A 373 1.84 27.61 38.55
N PHE A 374 2.14 28.91 38.76
CA PHE A 374 2.11 29.91 37.70
C PHE A 374 3.50 30.50 37.46
N LEU A 375 3.97 30.46 36.21
CA LEU A 375 5.12 31.22 35.74
C LEU A 375 4.62 32.49 35.10
N GLN A 376 5.14 33.66 35.50
CA GLN A 376 4.77 34.95 34.90
C GLN A 376 5.87 35.45 33.96
N CYS A 377 5.50 35.94 32.78
CA CYS A 377 6.43 36.52 31.82
C CYS A 377 6.88 37.92 32.28
N LEU A 378 8.18 38.14 32.37
CA LEU A 378 8.80 39.39 32.79
C LEU A 378 9.16 40.28 31.59
N PRO A 379 9.31 41.61 31.79
CA PRO A 379 9.68 42.53 30.71
C PRO A 379 11.05 42.28 30.08
N ASP A 380 11.92 41.54 30.77
CA ASP A 380 13.25 41.13 30.32
C ASP A 380 13.23 39.85 29.46
N GLN A 381 12.04 39.40 29.05
CA GLN A 381 11.79 38.18 28.28
C GLN A 381 12.13 36.88 29.03
N THR A 382 12.24 36.94 30.36
CA THR A 382 12.43 35.76 31.21
C THR A 382 11.15 35.40 31.96
N TRP A 383 11.13 34.20 32.53
CA TRP A 383 10.02 33.72 33.37
C TRP A 383 10.37 33.87 34.85
N THR A 384 9.37 34.14 35.69
CA THR A 384 9.56 34.16 37.14
C THR A 384 10.13 32.85 37.66
N GLN A 385 11.26 32.91 38.35
CA GLN A 385 11.92 31.74 38.94
C GLN A 385 11.28 31.39 40.30
N GLN A 386 10.20 30.61 40.29
CA GLN A 386 9.61 30.03 41.50
C GLN A 386 9.81 28.51 41.51
N HIS A 387 10.00 27.94 42.70
CA HIS A 387 10.18 26.50 42.85
C HIS A 387 8.86 25.77 42.62
N VAL A 388 8.80 24.95 41.57
CA VAL A 388 7.64 24.15 41.17
C VAL A 388 8.12 22.81 40.64
N GLU A 389 7.65 21.73 41.25
CA GLU A 389 8.04 20.36 40.92
C GLU A 389 6.81 19.45 40.89
N CYS A 390 6.83 18.46 40.00
CA CYS A 390 5.83 17.41 39.96
C CYS A 390 6.36 16.18 40.68
N GLN A 391 5.97 16.00 41.94
CA GLN A 391 6.44 14.89 42.77
C GLN A 391 5.55 13.67 42.56
N PRO A 392 6.13 12.45 42.47
CA PRO A 392 5.32 11.25 42.37
C PRO A 392 4.47 11.10 43.64
N SER A 393 3.22 10.68 43.48
CA SER A 393 2.28 10.42 44.59
C SER A 393 1.88 8.96 44.68
N VAL A 394 2.10 8.20 43.60
CA VAL A 394 1.72 6.78 43.44
C VAL A 394 2.74 6.08 42.55
N CYS A 395 2.87 4.75 42.66
CA CYS A 395 3.69 3.98 41.73
C CYS A 395 2.96 3.84 40.38
N LEU A 396 3.60 4.29 39.30
CA LEU A 396 3.10 4.08 37.94
C LEU A 396 3.32 2.63 37.51
N ARG A 397 2.38 2.11 36.72
CA ARG A 397 2.51 0.79 36.09
C ARG A 397 3.76 0.76 35.19
N PRO A 398 4.67 -0.22 35.35
CA PRO A 398 5.85 -0.34 34.50
C PRO A 398 5.46 -0.71 33.06
N PRO A 399 6.28 -0.36 32.06
CA PRO A 399 6.07 -0.81 30.68
C PRO A 399 6.26 -2.34 30.61
N THR A 400 5.20 -3.06 30.25
CA THR A 400 5.16 -4.52 30.10
C THR A 400 4.75 -4.89 28.67
N SER A 401 5.18 -6.04 28.15
CA SER A 401 4.66 -6.53 26.86
C SER A 401 3.19 -6.97 26.95
N ASP A 402 2.48 -6.96 25.82
CA ASP A 402 1.05 -7.33 25.74
C ASP A 402 0.76 -8.77 26.20
N SER A 403 1.76 -9.64 26.18
CA SER A 403 1.65 -11.04 26.61
C SER A 403 1.62 -11.20 28.13
N VAL A 404 2.01 -10.18 28.90
CA VAL A 404 2.05 -10.24 30.37
C VAL A 404 0.69 -9.84 30.93
N THR A 405 0.08 -10.73 31.69
CA THR A 405 -1.18 -10.48 32.41
C THR A 405 -0.88 -9.92 33.80
N ILE A 406 -1.45 -8.75 34.13
CA ILE A 406 -1.24 -8.05 35.40
C ILE A 406 -2.52 -8.13 36.25
N SER A 407 -2.38 -8.47 37.53
CA SER A 407 -3.50 -8.51 38.49
C SER A 407 -3.12 -7.90 39.85
N PRO A 408 -3.92 -6.97 40.42
CA PRO A 408 -5.06 -6.28 39.81
C PRO A 408 -4.59 -5.29 38.72
N PHE A 409 -5.32 -5.19 37.61
CA PHE A 409 -4.96 -4.25 36.54
C PHE A 409 -5.31 -2.81 36.94
N LYS A 410 -4.29 -2.02 37.27
CA LYS A 410 -4.42 -0.58 37.54
C LYS A 410 -3.34 0.19 36.78
N GLN A 411 -3.63 1.45 36.42
CA GLN A 411 -2.62 2.37 35.88
C GLN A 411 -1.72 2.96 36.97
N GLN A 412 -2.24 3.01 38.20
CA GLN A 412 -1.60 3.60 39.38
C GLN A 412 -1.82 2.69 40.59
N TYR A 413 -0.80 2.55 41.41
CA TYR A 413 -0.84 1.71 42.62
C TYR A 413 -0.42 2.56 43.82
N ASN A 414 -1.22 2.48 44.88
CA ASN A 414 -0.93 3.16 46.13
C ASN A 414 0.22 2.46 46.88
N ILE A 415 0.88 3.19 47.79
CA ILE A 415 1.93 2.63 48.65
C ILE A 415 1.40 1.39 49.39
N GLY A 416 2.12 0.27 49.28
CA GLY A 416 1.75 -1.02 49.86
C GLY A 416 0.87 -1.90 48.98
N GLU A 417 0.37 -1.42 47.83
CA GLU A 417 -0.34 -2.26 46.87
C GLU A 417 0.63 -3.15 46.08
N THR A 418 0.20 -4.37 45.78
CA THR A 418 1.00 -5.37 45.09
C THR A 418 0.38 -5.75 43.76
N MET A 419 1.19 -5.77 42.70
CA MET A 419 0.83 -6.35 41.41
C MET A 419 1.42 -7.75 41.25
N LYS A 420 0.65 -8.66 40.65
CA LYS A 420 1.07 -10.00 40.27
C LYS A 420 1.07 -10.12 38.76
N LEU A 421 2.14 -10.72 38.22
CA LEU A 421 2.38 -10.90 36.81
C LEU A 421 2.26 -12.39 36.44
N SER A 422 1.55 -12.69 35.36
CA SER A 422 1.43 -14.04 34.82
C SER A 422 1.60 -14.02 33.29
N CYS A 423 2.12 -15.12 32.76
CA CYS A 423 2.30 -15.33 31.32
C CYS A 423 1.40 -16.47 30.80
N PRO A 424 1.17 -16.55 29.49
CA PRO A 424 0.48 -17.67 28.86
C PRO A 424 1.23 -19.00 29.10
N ALA A 425 0.53 -20.12 28.96
CA ALA A 425 1.09 -21.45 29.16
C ALA A 425 2.35 -21.69 28.29
N GLY A 426 3.44 -22.19 28.90
CA GLY A 426 4.73 -22.41 28.25
C GLY A 426 5.70 -21.22 28.28
N PHE A 427 5.32 -20.11 28.93
CA PHE A 427 6.15 -18.92 29.07
C PHE A 427 6.27 -18.49 30.54
N ILE A 428 7.42 -17.93 30.90
CA ILE A 428 7.75 -17.38 32.21
C ILE A 428 8.02 -15.88 32.13
N VAL A 429 7.75 -15.14 33.20
CA VAL A 429 7.99 -13.70 33.26
C VAL A 429 9.50 -13.44 33.42
N THR A 430 10.04 -12.49 32.66
CA THR A 430 11.43 -12.02 32.80
C THR A 430 11.58 -11.10 34.01
N GLY A 431 11.73 -11.71 35.18
CA GLY A 431 11.88 -11.00 36.45
C GLY A 431 11.16 -11.71 37.59
N GLN A 432 10.50 -10.94 38.45
CA GLN A 432 9.76 -11.46 39.58
C GLN A 432 8.26 -11.52 39.24
N THR A 433 7.56 -12.51 39.78
CA THR A 433 6.12 -12.69 39.52
C THR A 433 5.25 -11.73 40.33
N GLN A 434 5.84 -11.00 41.27
CA GLN A 434 5.13 -10.11 42.18
C GLN A 434 5.99 -8.88 42.52
N TYR A 435 5.39 -7.69 42.41
CA TYR A 435 6.02 -6.41 42.73
C TYR A 435 5.10 -5.58 43.64
N THR A 436 5.66 -4.99 44.70
CA THR A 436 4.92 -4.17 45.67
C THR A 436 5.39 -2.72 45.59
N CYS A 437 4.46 -1.77 45.60
CA CYS A 437 4.78 -0.35 45.64
C CYS A 437 5.36 0.03 46.99
N GLY A 438 6.64 0.40 47.00
CA GLY A 438 7.40 0.81 48.19
C GLY A 438 7.00 2.19 48.72
N LYS A 439 7.48 2.52 49.92
CA LYS A 439 7.26 3.84 50.54
C LYS A 439 8.02 4.96 49.85
N ASP A 440 9.10 4.60 49.16
CA ASP A 440 9.92 5.43 48.29
C ASP A 440 9.31 5.58 46.88
N LEU A 441 8.07 5.12 46.67
CA LEU A 441 7.34 5.17 45.40
C LEU A 441 8.07 4.41 44.26
N SER A 442 8.91 3.44 44.63
CA SER A 442 9.57 2.52 43.73
C SER A 442 8.98 1.11 43.83
N TRP A 443 9.13 0.31 42.77
CA TRP A 443 8.71 -1.09 42.80
C TRP A 443 9.72 -1.94 43.58
N ILE A 444 9.22 -2.76 44.51
CA ILE A 444 10.02 -3.67 45.31
C ILE A 444 9.61 -5.11 44.96
N PRO A 445 10.55 -5.94 44.47
CA PRO A 445 11.95 -5.64 44.15
C PRO A 445 12.12 -4.69 42.94
N PRO A 446 13.27 -4.01 42.78
CA PRO A 446 13.47 -3.05 41.69
C PRO A 446 13.38 -3.71 40.31
N ILE A 447 12.69 -3.06 39.38
CA ILE A 447 12.55 -3.52 38.00
C ILE A 447 13.78 -3.04 37.20
N LEU A 448 14.72 -3.96 36.95
CA LEU A 448 15.99 -3.66 36.27
C LEU A 448 15.96 -3.90 34.75
N LYS A 449 14.97 -4.65 34.26
CA LYS A 449 14.78 -4.99 32.84
C LYS A 449 13.31 -4.89 32.47
N SER A 450 13.01 -4.71 31.19
CA SER A 450 11.64 -4.73 30.67
C SER A 450 10.98 -6.08 30.93
N ILE A 451 9.76 -6.06 31.48
CA ILE A 451 9.00 -7.25 31.84
C ILE A 451 8.34 -7.82 30.58
N THR A 452 8.72 -9.04 30.23
CA THR A 452 8.28 -9.79 29.05
C THR A 452 8.02 -11.26 29.40
N CYS A 453 7.37 -12.00 28.48
CA CYS A 453 7.19 -13.44 28.59
C CYS A 453 8.23 -14.16 27.73
N GLU A 454 9.10 -14.97 28.34
CA GLU A 454 10.09 -15.81 27.64
C GLU A 454 9.66 -17.28 27.66
N LYS A 455 9.96 -18.02 26.60
CA LYS A 455 9.64 -19.46 26.53
C LYS A 455 10.45 -20.23 27.57
N ASP A 456 9.79 -21.13 28.26
CA ASP A 456 10.44 -22.02 29.22
C ASP A 456 11.37 -23.01 28.49
N VAL A 457 12.69 -22.83 28.66
CA VAL A 457 13.76 -23.62 28.02
C VAL A 457 13.67 -25.12 28.39
N GLN A 458 12.90 -25.49 29.42
CA GLN A 458 12.64 -26.91 29.74
C GLN A 458 11.77 -27.64 28.70
N THR A 459 11.06 -26.91 27.82
CA THR A 459 10.20 -27.54 26.80
C THR A 459 10.87 -27.85 25.45
N GLU A 460 12.05 -27.29 25.14
CA GLU A 460 12.82 -27.67 23.94
C GLU A 460 13.68 -28.94 24.12
N ILE A 461 14.03 -29.30 25.36
CA ILE A 461 14.90 -30.47 25.65
C ILE A 461 14.12 -31.79 25.64
N ARG A 462 12.78 -31.77 25.82
CA ARG A 462 11.91 -32.96 25.72
C ARG A 462 11.44 -33.23 24.28
N GLY A 463 12.36 -33.14 23.33
CA GLY A 463 12.19 -33.70 21.99
C GLY A 463 12.05 -35.23 22.03
N VAL A 464 11.66 -35.83 20.91
CA VAL A 464 11.26 -37.25 20.70
C VAL A 464 12.32 -38.31 21.11
N CYS A 465 13.44 -37.91 21.70
CA CYS A 465 14.56 -38.75 22.12
C CYS A 465 14.49 -39.12 23.62
N ASN A 466 15.12 -40.23 24.00
CA ASN A 466 15.18 -40.67 25.40
C ASN A 466 16.05 -39.72 26.26
N PRO A 467 15.87 -39.68 27.60
CA PRO A 467 16.71 -38.90 28.50
C PRO A 467 18.22 -39.17 28.30
N GLY A 468 19.03 -38.12 28.21
CA GLY A 468 20.48 -38.21 27.93
C GLY A 468 20.86 -38.17 26.45
N GLN A 469 19.88 -38.04 25.54
CA GLN A 469 20.11 -37.91 24.10
C GLN A 469 19.64 -36.55 23.58
N LYS A 470 20.42 -35.98 22.65
CA LYS A 470 20.04 -34.81 21.85
C LYS A 470 19.70 -35.21 20.43
N GLN A 471 18.78 -34.49 19.82
CA GLN A 471 18.41 -34.68 18.43
C GLN A 471 19.38 -33.91 17.53
N VAL A 472 20.13 -34.63 16.68
CA VAL A 472 21.01 -34.02 15.67
C VAL A 472 20.51 -34.47 14.29
N GLY A 473 19.72 -33.61 13.66
CA GLY A 473 18.97 -33.94 12.43
C GLY A 473 17.76 -34.84 12.72
N SER A 474 17.69 -36.01 12.08
CA SER A 474 16.62 -37.01 12.25
C SER A 474 17.00 -38.15 13.21
N ARG A 475 18.15 -38.07 13.89
CA ARG A 475 18.67 -39.14 14.77
C ARG A 475 18.93 -38.63 16.18
N CYS A 476 18.65 -39.48 17.16
CA CYS A 476 19.02 -39.24 18.55
C CYS A 476 20.47 -39.71 18.79
N VAL A 477 21.30 -38.85 19.35
CA VAL A 477 22.70 -39.12 19.71
C VAL A 477 22.92 -38.72 21.17
N CYS A 478 23.82 -39.40 21.88
CA CYS A 478 24.12 -39.09 23.28
C CYS A 478 24.63 -37.65 23.43
N MET A 479 24.21 -36.99 24.50
CA MET A 479 24.69 -35.66 24.90
C MET A 479 26.14 -35.77 25.43
N SER A 480 26.92 -34.70 25.28
CA SER A 480 28.20 -34.52 25.98
C SER A 480 27.94 -33.94 27.38
N PRO A 481 28.43 -34.59 28.46
CA PRO A 481 28.21 -34.12 29.84
C PRO A 481 28.74 -32.72 30.14
N GLU A 482 29.80 -32.29 29.45
CA GLU A 482 30.46 -31.00 29.68
C GLU A 482 29.94 -29.88 28.78
N GLU A 483 29.57 -30.20 27.53
CA GLU A 483 29.18 -29.20 26.54
C GLU A 483 27.67 -28.98 26.46
N ASP A 484 26.86 -30.04 26.63
CA ASP A 484 25.42 -29.99 26.41
C ASP A 484 24.59 -29.85 27.70
N CYS A 485 25.19 -30.08 28.87
CA CYS A 485 24.50 -29.97 30.16
C CYS A 485 24.80 -28.63 30.85
N GLY A 486 23.81 -27.72 30.84
CA GLY A 486 23.86 -26.42 31.54
C GLY A 486 23.42 -26.49 33.02
N HIS A 487 23.54 -25.36 33.74
CA HIS A 487 23.37 -25.22 35.20
C HIS A 487 21.97 -25.48 35.79
N PHE A 488 20.94 -25.77 34.98
CA PHE A 488 19.55 -25.92 35.45
C PHE A 488 19.01 -27.34 35.24
N SER A 489 19.70 -28.33 35.79
CA SER A 489 19.15 -29.68 35.92
C SER A 489 19.09 -30.09 37.39
N GLU A 490 18.08 -30.89 37.75
CA GLU A 490 17.88 -31.34 39.13
C GLU A 490 19.09 -32.19 39.59
N ASP A 491 19.56 -31.95 40.81
CA ASP A 491 20.58 -32.79 41.44
C ASP A 491 20.01 -34.17 41.75
N ILE A 492 20.80 -35.21 41.50
CA ILE A 492 20.50 -36.59 41.84
C ILE A 492 21.67 -37.23 42.58
N CYS A 493 21.37 -38.20 43.42
CA CYS A 493 22.36 -38.94 44.17
C CYS A 493 22.61 -40.29 43.49
N VAL A 494 23.89 -40.58 43.18
CA VAL A 494 24.30 -41.83 42.52
C VAL A 494 25.41 -42.51 43.30
N LEU A 495 25.43 -43.84 43.30
CA LEU A 495 26.51 -44.66 43.84
C LEU A 495 27.54 -44.92 42.74
N HIS A 496 28.80 -44.60 42.99
CA HIS A 496 29.90 -45.04 42.15
C HIS A 496 30.38 -46.42 42.64
N ALA A 497 30.08 -47.48 41.87
CA ALA A 497 30.30 -48.87 42.27
C ALA A 497 31.77 -49.23 42.52
N VAL A 498 32.72 -48.50 41.90
CA VAL A 498 34.16 -48.77 42.06
C VAL A 498 34.71 -48.15 43.34
N SER A 499 34.26 -46.95 43.72
CA SER A 499 34.71 -46.29 44.95
C SER A 499 33.80 -46.53 46.14
N GLU A 500 32.67 -47.23 45.95
CA GLU A 500 31.63 -47.50 46.96
C GLU A 500 31.16 -46.23 47.70
N GLN A 501 31.17 -45.07 47.02
CA GLN A 501 30.77 -43.78 47.57
C GLN A 501 29.59 -43.19 46.80
N ASN A 502 28.74 -42.42 47.50
CA ASN A 502 27.68 -41.65 46.86
C ASN A 502 28.23 -40.31 46.36
N VAL A 503 27.80 -39.90 45.17
CA VAL A 503 28.22 -38.66 44.53
C VAL A 503 26.98 -37.94 44.03
N THR A 504 26.90 -36.65 44.32
CA THR A 504 25.83 -35.80 43.75
C THR A 504 26.22 -35.45 42.33
N LYS A 505 25.36 -35.79 41.37
CA LYS A 505 25.50 -35.43 39.96
C LYS A 505 24.23 -34.74 39.50
N THR A 506 24.36 -33.88 38.49
CA THR A 506 23.17 -33.31 37.85
C THR A 506 22.49 -34.38 36.99
N SER A 507 21.16 -34.37 36.93
CA SER A 507 20.38 -35.36 36.20
C SER A 507 20.70 -35.42 34.70
N CYS A 508 21.10 -34.30 34.10
CA CYS A 508 21.56 -34.22 32.71
C CYS A 508 22.89 -34.96 32.54
N GLN A 509 23.89 -34.66 33.37
CA GLN A 509 25.21 -35.29 33.29
C GLN A 509 25.13 -36.80 33.46
N TYR A 510 24.38 -37.26 34.47
CA TYR A 510 24.18 -38.69 34.69
C TYR A 510 23.54 -39.39 33.50
N SER A 511 22.49 -38.80 32.91
CA SER A 511 21.79 -39.41 31.78
C SER A 511 22.66 -39.43 30.50
N ALA A 512 23.50 -38.41 30.31
CA ALA A 512 24.49 -38.35 29.23
C ALA A 512 25.56 -39.44 29.39
N GLU A 513 26.14 -39.60 30.58
CA GLU A 513 27.13 -40.63 30.92
C GLU A 513 26.57 -42.05 30.76
N MET A 514 25.33 -42.28 31.20
CA MET A 514 24.63 -43.56 31.02
C MET A 514 24.42 -43.88 29.53
N CYS A 515 24.13 -42.88 28.70
CA CYS A 515 24.02 -43.05 27.24
C CYS A 515 25.36 -43.42 26.59
N LEU A 516 26.46 -42.85 27.07
CA LEU A 516 27.82 -43.15 26.62
C LEU A 516 28.32 -44.55 27.07
N GLY A 517 27.53 -45.26 27.89
CA GLY A 517 27.78 -46.64 28.29
C GLY A 517 28.56 -46.78 29.60
N GLU A 518 28.61 -45.73 30.42
CA GLU A 518 29.30 -45.76 31.71
C GLU A 518 28.47 -46.49 32.78
N GLN A 519 28.77 -47.78 33.00
CA GLN A 519 28.02 -48.65 33.92
C GLN A 519 28.49 -48.61 35.37
N SER A 520 29.39 -47.69 35.72
CA SER A 520 29.97 -47.55 37.07
C SER A 520 29.07 -46.79 38.03
N PHE A 521 28.06 -46.05 37.53
CA PHE A 521 27.15 -45.25 38.35
C PHE A 521 25.75 -45.87 38.45
N HIS A 522 25.27 -46.08 39.67
CA HIS A 522 23.94 -46.60 39.97
C HIS A 522 23.09 -45.53 40.65
N PHE A 523 21.86 -45.34 40.20
CA PHE A 523 20.94 -44.38 40.80
C PHE A 523 20.54 -44.75 42.23
N LEU A 524 20.48 -43.76 43.13
CA LEU A 524 19.98 -43.92 44.50
C LEU A 524 18.63 -43.24 44.68
N HIS A 525 18.58 -41.91 44.58
CA HIS A 525 17.36 -41.13 44.71
C HIS A 525 17.51 -39.75 44.03
N ALA A 526 16.38 -39.08 43.81
CA ALA A 526 16.35 -37.69 43.36
C ALA A 526 16.74 -36.74 44.52
N GLY A 527 17.46 -35.66 44.22
CA GLY A 527 18.04 -34.75 45.20
C GLY A 527 19.53 -35.02 45.50
N PRO A 528 20.21 -34.08 46.17
CA PRO A 528 21.63 -34.22 46.51
C PRO A 528 21.88 -35.33 47.53
N CYS A 529 23.07 -35.93 47.49
CA CYS A 529 23.47 -36.93 48.48
C CYS A 529 23.62 -36.30 49.86
N HIS A 530 23.03 -36.93 50.87
CA HIS A 530 23.22 -36.58 52.28
C HIS A 530 24.17 -37.59 52.95
N GLY A 531 25.07 -37.13 53.82
CA GLY A 531 26.16 -37.94 54.38
C GLY A 531 25.76 -39.12 55.27
N ASP A 532 24.48 -39.28 55.61
CA ASP A 532 23.96 -40.31 56.53
C ASP A 532 23.17 -41.44 55.83
N SER A 533 23.16 -41.50 54.49
CA SER A 533 22.44 -42.54 53.76
C SER A 533 23.15 -43.89 53.89
N ASN A 534 22.48 -44.91 54.46
CA ASN A 534 22.99 -46.28 54.51
C ASN A 534 23.13 -46.85 53.08
N LEU A 535 24.37 -47.06 52.64
CA LEU A 535 24.72 -47.52 51.29
C LEU A 535 24.83 -49.06 51.19
N ASP A 536 24.67 -49.81 52.28
CA ASP A 536 24.87 -51.27 52.32
C ASP A 536 24.05 -51.99 51.26
N TRP A 537 22.75 -51.64 51.16
CA TRP A 537 21.87 -52.20 50.14
C TRP A 537 22.24 -51.74 48.73
N ALA A 538 22.63 -50.48 48.55
CA ALA A 538 22.98 -49.97 47.22
C ALA A 538 24.26 -50.64 46.67
N ILE A 539 25.26 -50.88 47.52
CA ILE A 539 26.49 -51.59 47.18
C ILE A 539 26.18 -53.06 46.86
N GLU A 540 25.35 -53.72 47.66
CA GLU A 540 24.88 -55.08 47.40
C GLU A 540 24.06 -55.18 46.10
N ARG A 541 23.14 -54.23 45.85
CA ARG A 541 22.35 -54.12 44.62
C ARG A 541 23.26 -53.97 43.40
N ALA A 542 24.29 -53.12 43.48
CA ALA A 542 25.29 -52.97 42.43
C ALA A 542 26.08 -54.27 42.19
N LYS A 543 26.51 -54.98 43.25
CA LYS A 543 27.22 -56.28 43.14
C LYS A 543 26.34 -57.35 42.49
N LEU A 544 25.07 -57.44 42.88
CA LEU A 544 24.10 -58.36 42.29
C LEU A 544 23.83 -58.04 40.82
N SER A 545 23.77 -56.75 40.45
CA SER A 545 23.48 -56.28 39.08
C SER A 545 24.44 -56.81 38.02
N THR A 546 25.69 -57.09 38.40
CA THR A 546 26.72 -57.63 37.49
C THR A 546 26.34 -58.99 36.92
N LYS A 547 25.61 -59.80 37.69
CA LYS A 547 25.16 -61.14 37.31
C LYS A 547 23.72 -61.15 36.78
N SER A 548 23.09 -59.98 36.64
CA SER A 548 21.72 -59.87 36.13
C SER A 548 21.67 -59.96 34.59
N LEU A 549 20.68 -60.70 34.08
CA LEU A 549 20.39 -60.90 32.67
C LEU A 549 19.47 -59.81 32.09
N LYS A 550 18.58 -59.26 32.90
CA LYS A 550 17.65 -58.19 32.57
C LYS A 550 18.14 -56.88 33.18
N LYS A 551 18.32 -55.85 32.35
CA LYS A 551 18.60 -54.47 32.77
C LYS A 551 17.64 -53.57 32.01
N VAL A 552 16.55 -53.14 32.63
CA VAL A 552 15.49 -52.34 31.99
C VAL A 552 15.49 -50.92 32.57
N PRO A 553 15.58 -49.87 31.74
CA PRO A 553 15.56 -48.49 32.22
C PRO A 553 14.16 -48.12 32.77
N CYS A 554 14.14 -47.45 33.92
CA CYS A 554 12.96 -47.00 34.65
C CYS A 554 13.18 -45.59 35.20
N GLY A 555 12.86 -44.56 34.41
CA GLY A 555 13.23 -43.19 34.75
C GLY A 555 14.75 -43.02 34.79
N TYR A 556 15.30 -42.62 35.95
CA TYR A 556 16.75 -42.56 36.19
C TYR A 556 17.32 -43.89 36.71
N ASP A 557 16.50 -44.85 37.13
CA ASP A 557 16.94 -46.13 37.68
C ASP A 557 16.97 -47.25 36.63
N THR A 558 17.70 -48.32 36.91
CA THR A 558 17.74 -49.53 36.07
C THR A 558 17.24 -50.73 36.86
N CYS A 559 16.13 -51.32 36.43
CA CYS A 559 15.54 -52.48 37.10
C CYS A 559 16.18 -53.77 36.61
N TYR A 560 16.53 -54.62 37.57
CA TYR A 560 17.19 -55.91 37.33
C TYR A 560 16.22 -57.10 37.28
N ASP A 561 16.72 -58.34 37.15
CA ASP A 561 15.90 -59.55 37.05
C ASP A 561 14.89 -59.72 38.19
N TRP A 562 15.23 -59.22 39.37
CA TRP A 562 14.44 -59.28 40.60
C TRP A 562 13.60 -58.03 40.85
N GLU A 563 13.48 -57.12 39.88
CA GLU A 563 12.77 -55.85 40.01
C GLU A 563 11.80 -55.61 38.84
N GLU A 564 10.79 -54.78 39.09
CA GLU A 564 9.84 -54.29 38.08
C GLU A 564 9.66 -52.77 38.12
N CYS A 565 9.39 -52.18 36.95
CA CYS A 565 9.11 -50.76 36.79
C CYS A 565 7.61 -50.56 36.47
N PRO A 566 6.81 -50.00 37.40
CA PRO A 566 5.42 -49.66 37.12
C PRO A 566 5.38 -48.49 36.13
N GLY A 567 4.56 -48.55 35.08
CA GLY A 567 4.54 -47.55 33.99
C GLY A 567 4.22 -46.09 34.38
N THR A 568 3.81 -45.84 35.63
CA THR A 568 3.54 -44.50 36.17
C THR A 568 4.59 -44.01 37.16
N GLN A 569 5.62 -44.80 37.46
CA GLN A 569 6.64 -44.50 38.48
C GLN A 569 8.05 -44.58 37.91
N THR A 570 8.97 -43.82 38.49
CA THR A 570 10.36 -43.66 38.02
C THR A 570 11.37 -44.38 38.92
N GLN A 571 10.91 -45.38 39.68
CA GLN A 571 11.72 -46.17 40.62
C GLN A 571 11.37 -47.66 40.48
N CYS A 572 12.37 -48.51 40.69
CA CYS A 572 12.24 -49.96 40.64
C CYS A 572 11.69 -50.52 41.95
N PHE A 573 10.78 -51.50 41.84
CA PHE A 573 10.23 -52.21 42.99
C PHE A 573 10.72 -53.65 43.02
N CYS A 574 11.05 -54.15 44.21
CA CYS A 574 11.47 -55.52 44.42
C CYS A 574 10.33 -56.50 44.10
N LEU A 575 10.61 -57.51 43.27
CA LEU A 575 9.73 -58.65 43.10
C LEU A 575 9.69 -59.49 44.37
N MET A 576 8.57 -60.16 44.59
CA MET A 576 8.46 -61.21 45.59
C MET A 576 9.15 -62.48 45.09
N PRO A 577 9.79 -63.29 45.95
CA PRO A 577 10.58 -64.45 45.52
C PRO A 577 9.83 -65.48 44.67
N TYR A 578 8.51 -65.59 44.79
CA TYR A 578 7.69 -66.50 43.97
C TYR A 578 7.45 -65.99 42.54
N GLN A 579 7.68 -64.70 42.27
CA GLN A 579 7.55 -64.08 40.94
C GLN A 579 8.80 -64.32 40.08
N CYS A 580 9.90 -64.79 40.67
CA CYS A 580 11.10 -65.17 39.94
C CYS A 580 10.92 -66.49 39.16
N PRO A 581 11.53 -66.63 37.97
CA PRO A 581 11.46 -67.85 37.17
C PRO A 581 12.02 -69.07 37.92
N LYS A 582 11.38 -70.24 37.77
CA LYS A 582 11.83 -71.49 38.44
C LYS A 582 12.93 -72.25 37.70
N GLU A 583 13.06 -72.04 36.39
CA GLU A 583 14.08 -72.70 35.55
C GLU A 583 15.25 -71.74 35.30
N GLU A 584 16.10 -71.59 36.30
CA GLU A 584 17.28 -70.74 36.22
C GLU A 584 18.53 -71.57 36.59
N SER A 585 19.57 -71.56 35.75
CA SER A 585 20.78 -72.38 35.92
C SER A 585 21.73 -71.89 37.02
N ARG A 586 21.51 -70.68 37.54
CA ARG A 586 22.37 -70.03 38.54
C ARG A 586 21.73 -70.15 39.92
N LEU A 587 22.13 -71.20 40.64
CA LEU A 587 21.62 -71.55 41.94
C LEU A 587 22.59 -71.12 43.04
N HIS A 588 22.05 -70.67 44.17
CA HIS A 588 22.79 -70.26 45.36
C HIS A 588 22.29 -71.04 46.56
N CYS A 589 23.20 -71.49 47.42
CA CYS A 589 22.86 -72.12 48.68
C CYS A 589 22.79 -71.06 49.76
N ILE A 590 21.59 -70.87 50.33
CA ILE A 590 21.36 -69.88 51.38
C ILE A 590 20.95 -70.53 52.69
N GLN A 591 21.30 -69.88 53.79
CA GLN A 591 20.80 -70.18 55.12
C GLN A 591 19.99 -69.00 55.64
N MET A 592 18.74 -69.25 56.02
CA MET A 592 17.87 -68.24 56.60
C MET A 592 18.28 -67.97 58.05
N GLU A 593 18.60 -66.73 58.42
CA GLU A 593 19.00 -66.40 59.80
C GLU A 593 17.90 -66.70 60.82
N SER A 594 16.63 -66.50 60.42
CA SER A 594 15.47 -66.69 61.31
C SER A 594 15.13 -68.14 61.63
N THR A 595 15.55 -69.10 60.80
CA THR A 595 15.14 -70.52 60.95
C THR A 595 16.30 -71.52 60.86
N GLY A 596 17.50 -71.07 60.49
CA GLY A 596 18.70 -71.91 60.29
C GLY A 596 18.58 -72.91 59.13
N ARG A 597 17.49 -72.90 58.36
CA ARG A 597 17.25 -73.86 57.27
C ARG A 597 18.03 -73.46 56.02
N ARG A 598 18.65 -74.47 55.40
CA ARG A 598 19.36 -74.34 54.12
C ARG A 598 18.41 -74.57 52.95
N ARG A 599 18.48 -73.71 51.93
CA ARG A 599 17.69 -73.81 50.70
C ARG A 599 18.52 -73.42 49.49
N THR A 600 18.30 -74.14 48.40
CA THR A 600 18.77 -73.73 47.08
C THR A 600 17.78 -72.74 46.48
N VAL A 601 18.25 -71.56 46.11
CA VAL A 601 17.44 -70.51 45.48
C VAL A 601 18.08 -70.04 44.19
N SER A 602 17.28 -69.54 43.25
CA SER A 602 17.80 -68.94 42.02
C SER A 602 18.44 -67.57 42.28
N HIS A 603 19.23 -67.06 41.33
CA HIS A 603 19.84 -65.73 41.46
C HIS A 603 18.78 -64.63 41.59
N CYS A 604 17.71 -64.68 40.78
CA CYS A 604 16.57 -63.79 40.93
C CYS A 604 15.95 -63.89 42.33
N MET A 605 15.72 -65.11 42.84
CA MET A 605 15.12 -65.31 44.16
C MET A 605 16.02 -64.79 45.30
N LEU A 606 17.34 -65.02 45.21
CA LEU A 606 18.32 -64.50 46.17
C LEU A 606 18.27 -62.97 46.22
N ALA A 607 18.31 -62.33 45.06
CA ALA A 607 18.33 -60.89 44.96
C ALA A 607 16.99 -60.26 45.37
N ALA A 608 15.86 -60.89 45.01
CA ALA A 608 14.52 -60.51 45.47
C ALA A 608 14.39 -60.59 47.00
N MET A 609 14.91 -61.65 47.62
CA MET A 609 14.90 -61.79 49.09
C MET A 609 15.74 -60.70 49.77
N LYS A 610 16.94 -60.40 49.25
CA LYS A 610 17.77 -59.30 49.77
C LYS A 610 17.12 -57.92 49.56
N CYS A 611 16.49 -57.70 48.41
CA CYS A 611 15.76 -56.47 48.08
C CYS A 611 14.59 -56.23 49.04
N ALA A 612 13.88 -57.29 49.42
CA ALA A 612 12.81 -57.24 50.42
C ALA A 612 13.31 -57.13 51.89
N GLY A 613 14.62 -57.03 52.12
CA GLY A 613 15.21 -56.91 53.45
C GLY A 613 15.21 -58.20 54.28
N ILE A 614 15.08 -59.36 53.64
CA ILE A 614 15.09 -60.67 54.33
C ILE A 614 16.52 -61.03 54.71
N LYS A 615 16.76 -61.24 56.02
CA LYS A 615 18.08 -61.61 56.53
C LYS A 615 18.42 -63.07 56.21
N LEU A 616 19.48 -63.26 55.43
CA LEU A 616 19.97 -64.55 54.96
C LEU A 616 21.47 -64.49 54.73
N GLU A 617 22.15 -65.63 54.89
CA GLU A 617 23.57 -65.79 54.60
C GLU A 617 23.75 -66.69 53.37
N VAL A 618 24.63 -66.28 52.44
CA VAL A 618 24.96 -67.08 51.26
C VAL A 618 26.15 -67.97 51.62
N LEU A 619 25.94 -69.29 51.63
CA LEU A 619 26.95 -70.26 52.05
C LEU A 619 27.87 -70.69 50.90
N ASP A 620 27.30 -70.95 49.71
CA ASP A 620 28.06 -71.37 48.53
C ASP A 620 27.35 -71.01 47.21
N GLN A 621 28.13 -70.85 46.14
CA GLN A 621 27.65 -70.63 44.78
C GLN A 621 27.31 -71.99 44.13
N GLY A 622 26.16 -72.56 44.51
CA GLY A 622 25.68 -73.84 43.99
C GLY A 622 24.41 -74.35 44.68
N THR A 623 24.11 -75.63 44.53
CA THR A 623 23.00 -76.29 45.26
C THR A 623 23.42 -76.59 46.70
N CYS A 624 22.51 -76.43 47.66
CA CYS A 624 22.78 -76.90 49.02
C CYS A 624 22.84 -78.44 49.05
N LEU A 625 23.87 -78.98 49.72
CA LEU A 625 23.93 -80.40 50.12
C LEU A 625 22.89 -80.73 51.19
#